data_AF-A0A433F4C4-F1
#
_entry.id   AF-A0A433F4C4-F1
#
_cell.length_a   1.000
_cell.length_b   1.000
_cell.length_c   1.000
_cell.angle_alpha   90.00
_cell.angle_beta   90.00
_cell.angle_gamma   90.00
#
_symmetry.space_group_name_H-M   'P 1'
#
loop_
_entity.id
_entity.type
_entity.pdbx_description
1 polymer ?
#
loop_
_entity_poly.entity_id
_entity_poly.type
_entity_poly.pdbx_seq_one_letter_code
_entity_poly.pdbx_strand_id
1 'polypeptide(L)'
;MDIRPIKTDADYRAALNDIENLMMAEPDTIEGEKLDILVTLVEAYEAKHFPMDLPDPVEAIKFEMERKGLTVKDLEPMIGKSNRVYEILNHKRSLTLKMIWKLHEGLGIPAESLIKPPQVRAS
;
A
#
# COMPACT_ATOMS: atom_id res chain seq x y z
N MET A 1 25.08 5.56 -23.39
CA MET A 1 23.71 5.64 -22.84
C MET A 1 23.46 7.04 -22.32
N ASP A 2 22.28 7.62 -22.58
CA ASP A 2 21.81 8.86 -21.94
C ASP A 2 20.81 8.46 -20.84
N ILE A 3 21.26 8.48 -19.57
CA ILE A 3 20.43 8.18 -18.40
C ILE A 3 20.36 9.45 -17.56
N ARG A 4 19.15 9.84 -17.16
CA ARG A 4 18.91 11.08 -16.40
C ARG A 4 18.35 10.77 -15.02
N PRO A 5 18.68 11.58 -13.99
CA PRO A 5 18.08 11.43 -12.68
C PRO A 5 16.56 11.63 -12.73
N ILE A 6 15.82 10.83 -11.97
CA ILE A 6 14.37 10.98 -11.80
C ILE A 6 14.12 12.01 -10.69
N LYS A 7 13.60 13.18 -11.05
CA LYS A 7 13.34 14.28 -10.10
C LYS A 7 11.88 14.73 -10.09
N THR A 8 11.15 14.47 -11.16
CA THR A 8 9.77 14.88 -11.34
C THR A 8 8.88 13.69 -11.71
N ASP A 9 7.57 13.84 -11.56
CA ASP A 9 6.59 12.83 -11.98
C ASP A 9 6.69 12.53 -13.49
N ALA A 10 7.08 13.53 -14.31
CA ALA A 10 7.28 13.34 -15.74
C ALA A 10 8.50 12.46 -16.03
N ASP A 11 9.62 12.68 -15.32
CA ASP A 11 10.81 11.82 -15.44
C ASP A 11 10.50 10.39 -15.00
N TYR A 12 9.69 10.26 -13.93
CA TYR A 12 9.28 8.98 -13.38
C TYR A 12 8.43 8.18 -14.38
N ARG A 13 7.41 8.80 -14.98
CA ARG A 13 6.58 8.14 -16.02
C ARG A 13 7.39 7.78 -17.26
N ALA A 14 8.33 8.63 -17.67
CA ALA A 14 9.20 8.34 -18.80
C ALA A 14 10.10 7.13 -18.50
N ALA A 15 10.66 7.05 -17.30
CA ALA A 15 11.46 5.91 -16.86
C ALA A 15 10.65 4.60 -16.81
N LEU A 16 9.40 4.63 -16.32
CA LEU A 16 8.51 3.47 -16.34
C LEU A 16 8.22 2.97 -17.76
N ASN A 17 7.96 3.88 -18.70
CA ASN A 17 7.74 3.51 -20.10
C ASN A 17 9.01 2.92 -20.74
N ASP A 18 10.19 3.46 -20.42
CA ASP A 18 11.46 2.90 -20.87
C ASP A 18 11.69 1.49 -20.30
N ILE A 19 11.39 1.26 -19.02
CA ILE A 19 11.46 -0.05 -18.37
C ILE A 19 10.53 -1.06 -19.07
N GLU A 20 9.27 -0.67 -19.34
CA GLU A 20 8.30 -1.52 -20.03
C GLU A 20 8.82 -1.99 -21.40
N ASN A 21 9.44 -1.09 -22.15
CA ASN A 21 10.05 -1.40 -23.46
C ASN A 21 11.30 -2.29 -23.35
N LEU A 22 11.95 -2.34 -22.18
CA LEU A 22 13.17 -3.10 -21.93
C LEU A 22 12.93 -4.41 -21.18
N MET A 23 11.68 -4.74 -20.82
CA MET A 23 11.36 -5.93 -20.00
C MET A 23 11.82 -7.27 -20.58
N MET A 24 12.02 -7.37 -21.89
CA MET A 24 12.54 -8.56 -22.57
C MET A 24 14.05 -8.51 -22.84
N ALA A 25 14.75 -7.50 -22.32
CA ALA A 25 16.20 -7.40 -22.47
C ALA A 25 16.90 -8.55 -21.72
N GLU A 26 17.87 -9.16 -22.38
CA GLU A 26 18.67 -10.22 -21.77
C GLU A 26 19.67 -9.62 -20.77
N PRO A 27 20.00 -10.34 -19.67
CA PRO A 27 21.08 -9.96 -18.77
C PRO A 27 22.41 -9.77 -19.51
N ASP A 28 23.30 -8.95 -18.94
CA ASP A 28 24.64 -8.65 -19.49
C ASP A 28 24.65 -8.05 -20.91
N THR A 29 23.51 -7.54 -21.39
CA THR A 29 23.40 -6.72 -22.61
C THR A 29 23.35 -5.24 -22.26
N ILE A 30 23.59 -4.37 -23.26
CA ILE A 30 23.44 -2.91 -23.09
C ILE A 30 22.00 -2.58 -22.64
N GLU A 31 21.01 -3.23 -23.22
CA GLU A 31 19.60 -3.05 -22.85
C GLU A 31 19.32 -3.54 -21.43
N GLY A 32 19.90 -4.68 -21.02
CA GLY A 32 19.79 -5.23 -19.66
C GLY A 32 20.46 -4.34 -18.62
N GLU A 33 21.67 -3.86 -18.86
CA GLU A 33 22.35 -2.90 -17.99
C GLU A 33 21.54 -1.59 -17.86
N LYS A 34 20.93 -1.13 -18.96
CA LYS A 34 20.05 0.06 -18.92
C LYS A 34 18.81 -0.20 -18.07
N LEU A 35 18.19 -1.37 -18.22
CA LEU A 35 17.02 -1.78 -17.42
C LEU A 35 17.35 -1.76 -15.92
N ASP A 36 18.45 -2.39 -15.51
CA ASP A 36 18.88 -2.47 -14.11
C ASP A 36 19.08 -1.08 -13.49
N ILE A 37 19.73 -0.17 -14.22
CA ILE A 37 19.94 1.21 -13.77
C ILE A 37 18.60 1.95 -13.63
N LEU A 38 17.71 1.83 -14.62
CA LEU A 38 16.41 2.51 -14.58
C LEU A 38 15.54 2.02 -13.44
N VAL A 39 15.48 0.71 -13.20
CA VAL A 39 14.77 0.12 -12.06
C VAL A 39 15.31 0.68 -10.75
N THR A 40 16.64 0.69 -10.58
CA THR A 40 17.29 1.24 -9.38
C THR A 40 16.92 2.72 -9.16
N LEU A 41 16.88 3.53 -10.22
CA LEU A 41 16.51 4.95 -10.14
C LEU A 41 15.04 5.13 -9.79
N VAL A 42 14.16 4.30 -10.34
CA VAL A 42 12.73 4.29 -10.02
C VAL A 42 12.52 3.93 -8.56
N GLU A 43 13.11 2.84 -8.07
CA GLU A 43 13.01 2.43 -6.66
C GLU A 43 13.47 3.54 -5.71
N ALA A 44 14.59 4.21 -6.02
CA ALA A 44 15.10 5.32 -5.21
C ALA A 44 14.18 6.55 -5.23
N TYR A 45 13.48 6.80 -6.33
CA TYR A 45 12.49 7.86 -6.44
C TYR A 45 11.21 7.51 -5.66
N GLU A 46 10.69 6.29 -5.85
CA GLU A 46 9.51 5.78 -5.17
C GLU A 46 9.72 5.74 -3.65
N ALA A 47 10.85 5.27 -3.15
CA ALA A 47 11.14 5.25 -1.71
C ALA A 47 11.04 6.65 -1.06
N LYS A 48 11.29 7.73 -1.81
CA LYS A 48 11.20 9.11 -1.34
C LYS A 48 9.81 9.73 -1.50
N HIS A 49 9.10 9.39 -2.57
CA HIS A 49 7.85 10.07 -2.97
C HIS A 49 6.60 9.23 -2.69
N PHE A 50 6.73 7.92 -2.75
CA PHE A 50 5.73 6.90 -2.45
C PHE A 50 6.31 5.93 -1.41
N PRO A 51 6.66 6.42 -0.19
CA PRO A 51 7.09 5.51 0.86
C PRO A 51 6.03 4.41 0.98
N MET A 52 6.48 3.14 1.10
CA MET A 52 5.60 2.01 1.38
C MET A 52 4.91 2.26 2.71
N ASP A 53 3.82 3.01 2.65
CA ASP A 53 2.95 3.28 3.77
C ASP A 53 2.42 1.93 4.26
N LEU A 54 2.30 1.79 5.58
CA LEU A 54 1.53 0.69 6.14
C LEU A 54 0.17 0.64 5.41
N PRO A 55 -0.29 -0.57 5.04
CA PRO A 55 -1.55 -0.72 4.32
C PRO A 55 -2.64 -0.01 5.11
N ASP A 56 -3.57 0.61 4.39
CA ASP A 56 -4.71 1.23 5.04
C ASP A 56 -5.43 0.17 5.90
N PRO A 57 -5.63 0.42 7.21
CA PRO A 57 -6.28 -0.54 8.10
C PRO A 57 -7.64 -1.04 7.59
N VAL A 58 -8.39 -0.18 6.91
CA VAL A 58 -9.68 -0.53 6.32
C VAL A 58 -9.51 -1.47 5.14
N GLU A 59 -8.51 -1.24 4.29
CA GLU A 59 -8.23 -2.12 3.15
C GLU A 59 -7.73 -3.48 3.63
N ALA A 60 -6.92 -3.54 4.70
CA ALA A 60 -6.54 -4.80 5.33
C ALA A 60 -7.76 -5.59 5.87
N ILE A 61 -8.73 -4.89 6.48
CA ILE A 61 -9.98 -5.52 6.95
C ILE A 61 -10.81 -6.02 5.77
N LYS A 62 -11.02 -5.19 4.73
CA LYS A 62 -11.82 -5.57 3.55
C LYS A 62 -11.20 -6.75 2.81
N PHE A 63 -9.88 -6.78 2.68
CA PHE A 63 -9.16 -7.90 2.08
C PHE A 63 -9.45 -9.21 2.84
N GLU A 64 -9.35 -9.19 4.17
CA GLU A 64 -9.69 -10.38 4.96
C GLU A 64 -11.18 -10.73 4.91
N MET A 65 -12.08 -9.74 4.81
CA MET A 65 -13.49 -10.00 4.59
C MET A 65 -13.73 -10.73 3.27
N GLU A 66 -13.15 -10.26 2.17
CA GLU A 66 -13.28 -10.88 0.85
C GLU A 66 -12.70 -12.31 0.86
N ARG A 67 -11.47 -12.45 1.35
CA ARG A 67 -10.76 -13.74 1.38
C ARG A 67 -11.48 -14.80 2.20
N LYS A 68 -12.18 -14.40 3.26
CA LYS A 68 -12.92 -15.30 4.17
C LYS A 68 -14.43 -15.29 3.95
N GLY A 69 -14.95 -14.53 2.99
CA GLY A 69 -16.38 -14.38 2.74
C GLY A 69 -17.18 -13.78 3.91
N LEU A 70 -16.56 -12.88 4.70
CA LEU A 70 -17.18 -12.27 5.88
C LEU A 70 -18.08 -11.10 5.50
N THR A 71 -19.18 -10.98 6.22
CA THR A 71 -20.10 -9.85 6.15
C THR A 71 -19.76 -8.81 7.22
N VAL A 72 -20.36 -7.62 7.12
CA VAL A 72 -20.28 -6.57 8.15
C VAL A 72 -20.74 -7.09 9.52
N LYS A 73 -21.72 -7.99 9.55
CA LYS A 73 -22.25 -8.56 10.79
C LYS A 73 -21.22 -9.43 11.51
N ASP A 74 -20.35 -10.10 10.76
CA ASP A 74 -19.29 -10.97 11.31
C ASP A 74 -18.17 -10.15 11.97
N LEU A 75 -18.06 -8.86 11.66
CA LEU A 75 -17.12 -7.95 12.32
C LEU A 75 -17.62 -7.39 13.65
N GLU A 76 -18.90 -7.56 14.00
CA GLU A 76 -19.47 -6.99 15.21
C GLU A 76 -18.77 -7.42 16.53
N PRO A 77 -18.32 -8.68 16.70
CA PRO A 77 -17.58 -9.09 17.90
C PRO A 77 -16.25 -8.32 18.08
N MET A 78 -15.64 -7.89 16.98
CA MET A 78 -14.34 -7.24 16.94
C MET A 78 -14.44 -5.71 17.03
N ILE A 79 -15.44 -5.14 16.35
CA ILE A 79 -15.58 -3.69 16.17
C ILE A 79 -16.76 -3.09 16.95
N GLY A 80 -17.83 -3.85 17.17
CA GLY A 80 -19.11 -3.38 17.73
C GLY A 80 -20.23 -3.38 16.68
N LYS A 81 -21.42 -2.86 17.03
CA LYS A 81 -22.62 -2.91 16.16
C LYS A 81 -22.35 -2.47 14.71
N SER A 82 -23.12 -3.00 13.76
CA SER A 82 -22.99 -2.76 12.31
C SER A 82 -22.79 -1.28 11.93
N ASN A 83 -23.50 -0.33 12.55
CA ASN A 83 -23.29 1.11 12.29
C ASN A 83 -21.83 1.55 12.53
N ARG A 84 -21.21 1.05 13.59
CA ARG A 84 -19.80 1.34 13.92
C ARG A 84 -18.85 0.66 12.93
N VAL A 85 -19.18 -0.54 12.47
CA VAL A 85 -18.41 -1.23 11.42
C VAL A 85 -18.44 -0.41 10.13
N TYR A 86 -19.62 0.04 9.69
CA TYR A 86 -19.73 0.90 8.52
C TYR A 86 -19.02 2.24 8.69
N GLU A 87 -19.06 2.86 9.89
CA GLU A 87 -18.28 4.07 10.16
C GLU A 87 -16.78 3.85 9.93
N ILE A 88 -16.23 2.72 10.37
CA ILE A 88 -14.82 2.38 10.18
C ILE A 88 -14.51 2.04 8.72
N LEU A 89 -15.31 1.16 8.10
CA LEU A 89 -15.10 0.75 6.70
C LEU A 89 -15.24 1.89 5.68
N ASN A 90 -15.89 2.99 6.08
CA ASN A 90 -16.00 4.22 5.29
C ASN A 90 -15.10 5.35 5.81
N HIS A 91 -14.09 5.03 6.64
CA HIS A 91 -13.10 5.98 7.18
C HIS A 91 -13.68 7.16 7.98
N LYS A 92 -14.94 7.08 8.42
CA LYS A 92 -15.58 8.10 9.26
C LYS A 92 -15.07 8.04 10.70
N ARG A 93 -14.46 6.91 11.09
CA ARG A 93 -13.91 6.71 12.42
C ARG A 93 -12.69 5.79 12.36
N SER A 94 -11.65 6.15 13.11
CA SER A 94 -10.46 5.31 13.29
C SER A 94 -10.73 4.13 14.22
N LEU A 95 -9.95 3.06 14.05
CA LEU A 95 -9.92 1.93 14.98
C LEU A 95 -9.44 2.38 16.36
N THR A 96 -10.02 1.80 17.41
CA THR A 96 -9.46 1.91 18.76
C THR A 96 -8.44 0.81 18.99
N LEU A 97 -7.52 0.98 19.94
CA LEU A 97 -6.54 -0.06 20.29
C LEU A 97 -7.22 -1.41 20.64
N LYS A 98 -8.36 -1.37 21.34
CA LYS A 98 -9.14 -2.57 21.65
C LYS A 98 -9.69 -3.27 20.40
N MET A 99 -10.09 -2.51 19.38
CA MET A 99 -10.54 -3.08 18.10
C MET A 99 -9.37 -3.68 17.34
N ILE A 100 -8.21 -3.01 17.34
CA ILE A 100 -6.98 -3.51 16.71
C ILE A 100 -6.62 -4.89 17.28
N TRP A 101 -6.57 -5.03 18.60
CA TRP A 101 -6.31 -6.31 19.27
C TRP A 101 -7.30 -7.40 18.83
N LYS A 102 -8.59 -7.09 18.86
CA LYS A 102 -9.61 -8.06 18.48
C LYS A 102 -9.56 -8.46 17.01
N LEU A 103 -9.25 -7.53 16.11
CA LEU A 103 -9.10 -7.81 14.68
C LEU A 103 -7.84 -8.62 14.42
N HIS A 104 -6.75 -8.35 15.14
CA HIS A 104 -5.53 -9.14 15.09
C HIS A 104 -5.80 -10.58 15.54
N GLU A 105 -6.42 -10.79 16.71
CA GLU A 105 -6.72 -12.13 17.23
C GLU A 105 -7.78 -12.86 16.41
N GLY A 106 -8.84 -12.16 15.98
CA GLY A 106 -9.98 -12.76 15.31
C GLY A 106 -9.78 -13.00 13.81
N LEU A 107 -9.04 -12.12 13.13
CA LEU A 107 -8.80 -12.22 11.68
C LEU A 107 -7.35 -12.57 11.33
N GLY A 108 -6.41 -12.52 12.27
CA GLY A 108 -4.99 -12.75 11.98
C GLY A 108 -4.34 -11.61 11.22
N ILE A 109 -4.96 -10.43 11.17
CA ILE A 109 -4.38 -9.25 10.51
C ILE A 109 -3.18 -8.79 11.35
N PRO A 110 -1.97 -8.63 10.77
CA PRO A 110 -0.83 -8.08 11.51
C PRO A 110 -1.20 -6.74 12.17
N ALA A 111 -0.87 -6.56 13.44
CA ALA A 111 -1.27 -5.36 14.18
C ALA A 111 -0.71 -4.08 13.54
N GLU A 112 0.49 -4.15 12.97
CA GLU A 112 1.13 -3.08 12.19
C GLU A 112 0.27 -2.65 10.99
N SER A 113 -0.39 -3.58 10.30
CA SER A 113 -1.33 -3.29 9.20
C SER A 113 -2.62 -2.61 9.66
N LEU A 114 -2.87 -2.53 10.97
CA LEU A 114 -4.04 -1.90 11.56
C LEU A 114 -3.71 -0.56 12.25
N ILE A 115 -2.43 -0.20 12.35
CA ILE A 115 -1.95 0.99 13.04
C ILE A 115 -1.39 1.95 12.00
N LYS A 116 -2.26 2.79 11.44
CA LYS A 116 -1.85 3.98 10.70
C LYS A 116 -2.03 5.22 11.59
N PRO A 117 -1.00 6.03 11.84
CA PRO A 117 -1.16 7.30 12.53
C PRO A 117 -2.23 8.13 11.79
N PRO A 118 -3.18 8.78 12.49
CA PRO A 118 -4.11 9.69 11.83
C PRO A 118 -3.27 10.72 11.06
N GLN A 119 -3.46 10.83 9.74
CA GLN A 119 -2.85 11.92 9.00
C GLN A 119 -3.47 13.21 9.55
N VAL A 120 -2.68 13.95 10.33
CA VAL A 120 -3.03 15.30 10.74
C VAL A 120 -3.14 16.07 9.43
N ARG A 121 -4.36 16.32 8.97
CA ARG A 121 -4.57 17.26 7.86
C ARG A 121 -4.02 18.59 8.34
N ALA A 122 -2.88 19.00 7.79
CA ALA A 122 -2.42 20.37 7.91
C ALA A 122 -3.58 21.26 7.43
N SER A 123 -4.04 22.12 8.35
CA SER A 123 -5.05 23.15 8.07
C SER A 123 -4.41 24.31 7.34
#